data_AF-A0A7C7YHK2-F1
#
_entry.id   AF-A0A7C7YHK2-F1
#
_cell.length_a   1.000
_cell.length_b   1.000
_cell.length_c   1.000
_cell.angle_alpha   90.00
_cell.angle_beta   90.00
_cell.angle_gamma   90.00
#
_symmetry.space_group_name_H-M   'P 1'
#
loop_
_entity.id
_entity.type
_entity.pdbx_description
1 polymer ?
#
loop_
_entity_poly.entity_id
_entity_poly.type
_entity_poly.pdbx_seq_one_letter_code
_entity_poly.pdbx_strand_id
1 'polypeptide(L)'
;MSELDRRDFLKLVGVGAGAAAAACAEPVEKLVPYVEQPESITPGIAVWYASTCTECPAACGLHVRTREGRPVKLEGNPDHPINQGKLCARGQASLGRTYLPDRYAQPMVAGADGILEASTWDDTTARLGAKLKSARGRTWILG
;
A
#
# COMPACT_ATOMS: atom_id res chain seq x y z
N MET A 1 34.84 31.78 -35.54
CA MET A 1 33.49 31.51 -34.98
C MET A 1 32.56 31.46 -36.16
N SER A 2 32.23 30.27 -36.66
CA SER A 2 31.51 30.07 -37.92
C SER A 2 30.12 30.72 -37.86
N GLU A 3 29.82 31.59 -38.84
CA GLU A 3 28.51 32.21 -39.02
C GLU A 3 27.44 31.12 -39.24
N LEU A 4 26.34 31.21 -38.50
CA LEU A 4 25.17 30.35 -38.67
C LEU A 4 24.53 30.60 -40.04
N ASP A 5 24.49 29.57 -40.90
CA ASP A 5 23.77 29.63 -42.18
C ASP A 5 22.24 29.63 -41.95
N ARG A 6 21.48 30.24 -42.86
CA ARG A 6 20.01 30.31 -42.80
C ARG A 6 19.38 28.92 -42.69
N ARG A 7 19.98 27.92 -43.33
CA ARG A 7 19.53 26.53 -43.28
C ARG A 7 19.71 25.92 -41.89
N ASP A 8 20.78 26.26 -41.18
CA ASP A 8 21.05 25.73 -39.85
C ASP A 8 20.21 26.44 -38.79
N PHE A 9 19.93 27.74 -38.96
CA PHE A 9 18.93 28.45 -38.17
C PHE A 9 17.53 27.81 -38.29
N LEU A 10 17.07 27.53 -39.52
CA LEU A 10 15.75 26.90 -39.73
C LEU A 10 15.66 25.48 -39.16
N LYS A 11 16.75 24.69 -39.21
CA LYS A 11 16.81 23.38 -38.52
C LYS A 11 16.70 23.55 -37.02
N LEU A 12 17.43 24.50 -36.43
CA LEU A 12 17.44 24.73 -34.99
C LEU A 12 16.05 25.18 -34.49
N VAL A 13 15.42 26.12 -35.20
CA VAL A 13 14.08 26.62 -34.86
C VAL A 13 13.02 25.53 -35.08
N GLY A 14 13.09 24.77 -36.18
CA GLY A 14 12.15 23.69 -36.46
C GLY A 14 12.20 22.56 -35.42
N VAL A 15 13.40 22.15 -35.00
CA VAL A 15 13.59 21.17 -33.92
C VAL A 15 13.15 21.74 -32.57
N GLY A 16 13.50 23.00 -32.27
CA GLY A 16 13.11 23.66 -31.01
C GLY A 16 11.59 23.81 -30.86
N ALA A 17 10.89 24.21 -31.92
CA ALA A 17 9.43 24.34 -31.92
C ALA A 17 8.72 22.98 -31.80
N GLY A 18 9.22 21.94 -32.49
CA GLY A 18 8.66 20.59 -32.38
C GLY A 18 8.84 19.97 -30.99
N ALA A 19 10.00 20.17 -30.36
CA ALA A 19 10.26 19.69 -29.01
C ALA A 19 9.40 20.40 -27.95
N ALA A 20 9.18 21.72 -28.10
CA ALA A 20 8.31 22.48 -27.21
C ALA A 20 6.85 22.02 -27.29
N ALA A 21 6.34 21.70 -28.50
CA ALA A 21 4.97 21.21 -28.67
C ALA A 21 4.75 19.83 -28.01
N ALA A 22 5.73 18.93 -28.09
CA ALA A 22 5.66 17.62 -27.43
C ALA A 22 5.75 17.72 -25.90
N ALA A 23 6.44 18.74 -25.37
CA ALA A 23 6.54 18.99 -23.93
C ALA A 23 5.23 19.47 -23.29
N CYS A 24 4.26 19.94 -24.09
CA CYS A 24 2.93 20.35 -23.63
C CYS A 24 1.88 19.24 -23.73
N ALA A 25 2.23 18.04 -24.18
CA ALA A 25 1.31 16.92 -24.17
C ALA A 25 1.15 16.39 -22.74
N GLU A 26 -0.01 16.67 -22.13
CA GLU A 26 -0.36 16.05 -20.85
C GLU A 26 -0.51 14.53 -21.03
N PRO A 27 0.02 13.72 -20.11
CA PRO A 27 -0.18 12.28 -20.14
C PRO A 27 -1.67 11.98 -20.02
N VAL A 28 -2.17 11.06 -20.85
CA VAL A 28 -3.57 10.61 -20.77
C VAL A 28 -3.76 9.80 -19.49
N GLU A 29 -4.40 10.40 -18.50
CA GLU A 29 -4.84 9.71 -17.28
C GLU A 29 -6.02 8.79 -17.59
N LYS A 30 -5.88 7.50 -17.25
CA LYS A 30 -6.92 6.48 -17.51
C LYS A 30 -7.84 6.35 -16.30
N LEU A 31 -9.14 6.49 -16.53
CA LEU A 31 -10.17 6.18 -15.54
C LEU A 31 -10.59 4.72 -15.69
N VAL A 32 -10.22 3.88 -14.72
CA VAL A 32 -10.56 2.45 -14.69
C VAL A 32 -11.72 2.25 -13.70
N PRO A 33 -12.95 1.93 -14.17
CA PRO A 33 -14.08 1.65 -13.28
C PRO A 33 -14.00 0.24 -12.68
N TYR A 34 -14.82 -0.01 -11.67
CA TYR A 34 -15.06 -1.37 -11.19
C TYR A 34 -15.71 -2.23 -12.29
N VAL A 35 -15.25 -3.47 -12.44
CA VAL A 35 -15.92 -4.47 -13.29
C VAL A 35 -17.24 -4.88 -12.63
N GLU A 36 -17.18 -5.18 -11.33
CA GLU A 36 -18.32 -5.48 -10.47
C GLU A 36 -18.28 -4.49 -9.30
N GLN A 37 -19.22 -3.54 -9.27
CA GLN A 37 -19.23 -2.51 -8.24
C GLN A 37 -19.94 -3.03 -6.97
N PRO A 38 -19.29 -2.98 -5.79
CA PRO A 38 -19.95 -3.33 -4.55
C PRO A 38 -20.93 -2.23 -4.12
N GLU A 39 -22.09 -2.63 -3.60
CA GLU A 39 -23.19 -1.75 -3.20
C GLU A 39 -22.81 -0.75 -2.11
N SER A 40 -21.83 -1.10 -1.26
CA SER A 40 -21.37 -0.27 -0.14
C SER A 40 -20.38 0.83 -0.54
N ILE A 41 -19.92 0.86 -1.80
CA ILE A 41 -18.89 1.81 -2.27
C ILE A 41 -19.44 2.65 -3.42
N THR A 42 -19.54 3.95 -3.18
CA THR A 42 -19.78 4.95 -4.24
C THR A 42 -18.47 5.68 -4.52
N PRO A 43 -17.88 5.56 -5.73
CA PRO A 43 -16.64 6.24 -6.08
C PRO A 43 -16.71 7.75 -5.82
N GLY A 44 -15.68 8.29 -5.15
CA GLY A 44 -15.60 9.69 -4.73
C GLY A 44 -16.16 9.97 -3.33
N ILE A 45 -16.93 9.05 -2.74
CA ILE A 45 -17.49 9.19 -1.39
C ILE A 45 -16.70 8.29 -0.43
N ALA A 46 -16.15 8.89 0.63
CA ALA A 46 -15.40 8.13 1.63
C ALA A 46 -16.34 7.33 2.55
N VAL A 47 -15.94 6.10 2.87
CA VAL A 47 -16.68 5.20 3.75
C VAL A 47 -15.89 4.98 5.03
N TRP A 48 -16.57 4.96 6.18
CA TRP A 48 -15.96 4.74 7.48
C TRP A 48 -16.26 3.32 7.99
N TYR A 49 -15.22 2.60 8.41
CA TYR A 49 -15.34 1.27 9.00
C TYR A 49 -14.82 1.26 10.43
N ALA A 50 -15.52 0.58 11.34
CA ALA A 50 -15.00 0.33 12.69
C ALA A 50 -13.96 -0.78 12.70
N SER A 51 -12.84 -0.57 13.39
CA SER A 51 -11.77 -1.55 13.57
C SER A 51 -11.02 -1.29 14.88
N THR A 52 -9.92 -2.00 15.12
CA THR A 52 -9.15 -1.95 16.37
C THR A 52 -7.68 -1.65 16.09
N CYS A 53 -7.12 -0.70 16.83
CA CYS A 53 -5.69 -0.37 16.82
C CYS A 53 -4.89 -1.43 17.57
N THR A 54 -3.91 -2.07 16.93
CA THR A 54 -3.05 -3.10 17.54
C THR A 54 -1.61 -2.65 17.73
N GLU A 55 -1.35 -1.33 17.69
CA GLU A 55 0.01 -0.81 17.87
C GLU A 55 0.54 -1.03 19.29
N CYS A 56 -0.35 -1.09 20.28
CA CYS A 56 0.00 -1.45 21.65
C CYS A 56 -1.08 -2.36 22.26
N PRO A 57 -0.83 -2.95 23.45
CA PRO A 57 -1.78 -3.86 24.09
C PRO A 57 -3.11 -3.23 24.50
N ALA A 58 -3.25 -1.90 24.42
CA ALA A 58 -4.48 -1.20 24.82
C ALA A 58 -5.67 -1.47 23.89
N ALA A 59 -5.44 -1.95 22.65
CA ALA A 59 -6.51 -2.32 21.72
C ALA A 59 -7.60 -1.24 21.52
N CYS A 60 -7.22 0.02 21.30
CA CYS A 60 -8.16 1.12 21.13
C CYS A 60 -9.05 0.93 19.88
N GLY A 61 -10.35 1.20 19.97
CA GLY A 61 -11.25 1.18 18.82
C GLY A 61 -11.04 2.40 17.93
N LEU A 62 -11.10 2.19 16.62
CA LEU A 62 -10.89 3.24 15.63
C LEU A 62 -11.92 3.18 14.51
N HIS A 63 -12.11 4.32 13.84
CA HIS A 63 -12.79 4.44 12.57
C HIS A 63 -11.76 4.62 11.46
N VAL A 64 -11.77 3.73 10.48
CA VAL A 64 -10.95 3.78 9.28
C VAL A 64 -11.73 4.51 8.20
N ARG A 65 -11.25 5.68 7.79
CA ARG A 65 -11.74 6.33 6.57
C ARG A 65 -11.11 5.63 5.38
N THR A 66 -11.95 5.15 4.47
CA THR A 66 -11.53 4.47 3.24
C THR A 66 -12.04 5.22 2.01
N ARG A 67 -11.25 5.15 0.94
CA ARG A 67 -11.58 5.61 -0.41
C ARG A 67 -11.49 4.41 -1.32
N GLU A 68 -12.61 3.98 -1.92
CA GLU A 68 -12.63 2.85 -2.86
C GLU A 68 -11.95 1.57 -2.29
N GLY A 69 -12.11 1.34 -0.97
CA GLY A 69 -11.48 0.22 -0.25
C GLY A 69 -10.05 0.46 0.24
N ARG A 70 -9.43 1.60 -0.07
CA ARG A 70 -8.10 2.00 0.41
C ARG A 70 -8.21 2.87 1.67
N PRO A 71 -7.67 2.43 2.83
CA PRO A 71 -7.54 3.28 4.02
C PRO A 71 -6.78 4.59 3.75
N VAL A 72 -7.31 5.72 4.16
CA VAL A 72 -6.66 7.04 3.97
C VAL A 72 -6.53 7.84 5.26
N LYS A 73 -7.31 7.52 6.29
CA LYS A 73 -7.20 8.15 7.61
C LYS A 73 -7.71 7.21 8.70
N LEU A 74 -7.12 7.33 9.87
CA LEU A 74 -7.57 6.66 11.09
C LEU A 74 -8.03 7.73 12.09
N GLU A 75 -9.16 7.50 12.75
CA GLU A 75 -9.64 8.31 13.87
C GLU A 75 -10.09 7.41 15.01
N GLY A 76 -10.14 7.94 16.24
CA GLY A 76 -10.68 7.15 17.36
C GLY A 76 -12.19 6.94 17.21
N ASN A 77 -12.68 5.80 17.64
CA ASN A 77 -14.11 5.55 17.72
C ASN A 77 -14.69 6.21 19.00
N PRO A 78 -15.64 7.16 18.90
CA PRO A 78 -16.29 7.80 20.05
C PRO A 78 -17.00 6.81 20.99
N ASP A 79 -17.54 5.73 20.43
CA ASP A 79 -18.31 4.72 21.16
C ASP A 79 -17.42 3.69 21.88
N HIS A 80 -16.12 3.73 21.62
CA HIS A 80 -15.19 2.76 22.21
C HIS A 80 -14.74 3.18 23.61
N PRO A 81 -14.88 2.31 24.63
CA PRO A 81 -14.76 2.69 26.04
C PRO A 81 -13.35 3.16 26.43
N ILE A 82 -12.31 2.65 25.75
CA ILE A 82 -10.91 2.91 26.11
C ILE A 82 -10.46 4.31 25.70
N ASN A 83 -10.84 4.75 24.50
CA ASN A 83 -10.25 5.94 23.88
C ASN A 83 -11.27 7.03 23.55
N GLN A 84 -12.58 6.73 23.58
CA GLN A 84 -13.65 7.73 23.53
C GLN A 84 -13.46 8.75 22.40
N GLY A 85 -13.14 8.27 21.19
CA GLY A 85 -12.96 9.11 20.01
C GLY A 85 -11.54 9.63 19.78
N LYS A 86 -10.61 9.43 20.71
CA LYS A 86 -9.22 9.89 20.58
C LYS A 86 -8.31 8.78 20.04
N LEU A 87 -7.22 9.17 19.37
CA LEU A 87 -6.21 8.23 18.90
C LEU A 87 -4.81 8.82 19.10
N CYS A 88 -3.89 8.03 19.65
CA CYS A 88 -2.52 8.48 19.92
C CYS A 88 -1.70 8.56 18.62
N ALA A 89 -0.51 9.19 18.69
CA ALA A 89 0.38 9.35 17.54
C ALA A 89 0.74 8.02 16.86
N ARG A 90 0.95 6.95 17.63
CA ARG A 90 1.23 5.59 17.09
C ARG A 90 0.04 5.06 16.29
N GLY A 91 -1.17 5.15 16.85
CA GLY A 91 -2.39 4.72 16.18
C GLY A 91 -2.62 5.50 14.89
N GLN A 92 -2.38 6.82 14.90
CA GLN A 92 -2.48 7.67 13.71
C GLN A 92 -1.42 7.32 12.64
N ALA A 93 -0.19 7.01 13.06
CA ALA A 93 0.91 6.65 12.16
C ALA A 93 0.83 5.22 11.61
N SER A 94 0.04 4.34 12.25
CA SER A 94 -0.08 2.93 11.85
C SER A 94 -0.51 2.71 10.41
N LEU A 95 -1.24 3.68 9.83
CA LEU A 95 -1.63 3.69 8.42
C LEU A 95 -0.41 3.60 7.48
N GLY A 96 0.70 4.22 7.86
CA GLY A 96 1.94 4.19 7.07
C GLY A 96 2.45 2.78 6.85
N ARG A 97 2.36 1.91 7.87
CA ARG A 97 2.83 0.50 7.81
C ARG A 97 2.17 -0.30 6.69
N THR A 98 0.92 -0.01 6.35
CA THR A 98 0.21 -0.68 5.25
C THR A 98 0.79 -0.32 3.88
N TYR A 99 1.34 0.89 3.74
CA TYR A 99 1.84 1.48 2.49
C TYR A 99 3.37 1.56 2.39
N LEU A 100 4.09 1.06 3.39
CA LEU A 100 5.54 1.04 3.36
C LEU A 100 6.06 0.18 2.19
N PRO A 101 7.04 0.68 1.41
CA PRO A 101 7.58 -0.05 0.25
C PRO A 101 8.47 -1.23 0.64
N ASP A 102 9.01 -1.26 1.86
CA ASP A 102 9.84 -2.34 2.41
C ASP A 102 9.02 -3.47 3.04
N ARG A 103 7.68 -3.35 3.08
CA ARG A 103 6.79 -4.37 3.61
C ARG A 103 6.93 -5.66 2.77
N TYR A 104 7.17 -6.79 3.45
CA TYR A 104 7.18 -8.09 2.80
C TYR A 104 5.84 -8.36 2.09
N ALA A 105 5.90 -8.49 0.76
CA ALA A 105 4.74 -8.75 -0.08
C ALA A 105 4.37 -10.23 -0.14
N GLN A 106 5.30 -11.12 0.24
CA GLN A 106 5.16 -12.56 0.21
C GLN A 106 5.74 -13.17 1.51
N PRO A 107 5.37 -14.41 1.85
CA PRO A 107 6.01 -15.14 2.94
C PRO A 107 7.53 -15.21 2.75
N MET A 108 8.26 -15.09 3.85
CA MET A 108 9.71 -15.18 3.89
C MET A 108 10.10 -16.41 4.71
N VAL A 109 11.02 -17.24 4.21
CA VAL A 109 11.50 -18.45 4.87
C VAL A 109 13.00 -18.33 5.09
N ALA A 110 13.46 -18.63 6.30
CA ALA A 110 14.89 -18.63 6.61
C ALA A 110 15.58 -19.88 6.02
N GLY A 111 16.66 -19.67 5.27
CA GLY A 111 17.58 -20.70 4.82
C GLY A 111 18.42 -21.27 5.97
N ALA A 112 19.28 -22.24 5.65
CA ALA A 112 20.19 -22.86 6.62
C ALA A 112 21.25 -21.88 7.17
N ASP A 113 21.54 -20.83 6.40
CA ASP A 113 22.40 -19.69 6.74
C ASP A 113 21.67 -18.58 7.52
N GLY A 114 20.37 -18.73 7.76
CA GLY A 114 19.53 -17.75 8.44
C GLY A 114 19.08 -16.58 7.56
N ILE A 115 19.42 -16.57 6.27
CA ILE A 115 18.99 -15.53 5.34
C ILE A 115 17.53 -15.78 4.94
N LEU A 116 16.73 -14.71 4.93
CA LEU A 116 15.32 -14.77 4.54
C LEU A 116 15.18 -14.73 3.02
N GLU A 117 14.56 -15.76 2.47
CA GLU A 117 14.24 -15.87 1.04
C GLU A 117 12.72 -15.86 0.84
N ALA A 118 12.28 -15.26 -0.27
CA ALA A 118 10.86 -15.22 -0.61
C ALA A 118 10.33 -16.62 -0.96
N SER A 119 9.12 -16.93 -0.50
CA SER A 119 8.41 -18.18 -0.78
C SER A 119 6.94 -17.90 -1.12
N THR A 120 6.20 -18.93 -1.52
CA THR A 120 4.76 -18.85 -1.77
C THR A 120 3.97 -19.21 -0.52
N TRP A 121 2.70 -18.79 -0.49
CA TRP A 121 1.78 -19.18 0.59
C TRP A 121 1.55 -20.69 0.65
N ASP A 122 1.44 -21.36 -0.50
CA ASP A 122 1.23 -22.81 -0.55
C ASP A 122 2.44 -23.58 -0.02
N ASP A 123 3.66 -23.23 -0.45
CA ASP A 123 4.89 -23.85 0.03
C ASP A 123 5.10 -23.59 1.52
N THR A 124 4.94 -22.34 1.97
CA THR A 124 5.10 -21.98 3.38
C THR A 124 4.09 -22.70 4.28
N THR A 125 2.83 -22.81 3.85
CA THR A 125 1.78 -23.50 4.60
C THR A 125 2.03 -25.00 4.64
N ALA A 126 2.46 -25.61 3.52
CA ALA A 126 2.82 -27.02 3.47
C ALA A 126 4.01 -27.34 4.40
N ARG A 127 5.05 -26.50 4.40
CA ARG A 127 6.21 -26.60 5.30
C ARG A 127 5.81 -26.49 6.76
N LEU A 128 4.99 -25.49 7.10
CA LEU A 128 4.48 -25.32 8.46
C LEU A 128 3.69 -26.56 8.90
N GLY A 129 2.78 -27.05 8.05
CA GLY A 129 2.00 -28.25 8.30
C GLY A 129 2.86 -29.50 8.51
N ALA A 130 3.91 -29.68 7.70
CA ALA A 130 4.86 -30.80 7.86
C ALA A 130 5.62 -30.71 9.19
N LYS A 131 6.09 -29.51 9.57
CA LYS A 131 6.77 -29.29 10.86
C LYS A 131 5.85 -29.57 12.04
N LEU A 132 4.60 -29.08 12.00
CA LEU A 132 3.60 -29.34 13.04
C LEU A 132 3.32 -30.84 13.19
N LYS A 133 3.19 -31.59 12.09
CA LYS A 133 3.01 -33.06 12.12
C LYS A 133 4.21 -33.81 12.69
N SER A 134 5.41 -33.29 12.45
CA SER A 134 6.65 -33.89 12.97
C SER A 134 6.91 -33.60 14.45
N ALA A 135 6.25 -32.56 15.00
CA ALA A 135 6.39 -32.19 16.40
C ALA A 135 5.76 -33.26 17.30
N ARG A 136 6.51 -33.71 18.31
CA ARG A 136 6.01 -34.69 19.29
C ARG A 136 5.44 -33.95 20.50
N GLY A 137 4.24 -34.35 20.94
CA GLY A 137 3.57 -33.79 22.12
C GLY A 137 2.58 -32.67 21.79
N ARG A 138 2.25 -31.84 22.79
CA ARG A 138 1.33 -30.70 22.62
C ARG A 138 2.08 -29.52 22.01
N THR A 139 1.78 -29.21 20.76
CA THR A 139 2.34 -28.04 20.06
C THR A 139 1.45 -26.83 20.30
N TRP A 140 2.06 -25.71 20.70
CA TRP A 140 1.38 -24.43 20.86
C TRP A 140 1.93 -23.44 19.82
N ILE A 141 1.03 -22.69 19.19
CA ILE A 141 1.40 -21.55 18.35
C ILE A 141 1.27 -20.32 19.23
N LEU A 142 2.40 -19.67 19.52
CA LEU A 142 2.42 -18.37 20.20
C LEU A 142 2.22 -17.31 19.12
N GLY A 143 1.07 -16.63 19.17
CA GLY A 143 0.72 -15.51 18.31
C GLY A 143 1.10 -14.17 18.90
#